data_AF-A0A2G3AJ41-F1
#
_entry.id   AF-A0A2G3AJ41-F1
#
_cell.length_a   1.000
_cell.length_b   1.000
_cell.length_c   1.000
_cell.angle_alpha   90.00
_cell.angle_beta   90.00
_cell.angle_gamma   90.00
#
_symmetry.space_group_name_H-M   'P 1'
#
loop_
_entity.id
_entity.type
_entity.pdbx_description
1 polymer ?
#
loop_
_entity_poly.entity_id
_entity_poly.type
_entity_poly.pdbx_seq_one_letter_code
_entity_poly.pdbx_strand_id
1 'polypeptide(L)'
;MELKVFPTVKLHTFELACRLFMNLEDTNRIIKLFNLFNIFLKGVISIALNIPGTKFYHAKKATNTIRELLLIVKQRREAIEQRPNSPPQDLLSHLLLFPDENGKFMSELEIADNILMMIFGGHDTTTVTLTLVMKYLAELPHVYANILQGGALCRKSSWRVVVRRRVPLGDNGLEICKWCLVSKVFLASGGQMACPVG
;
A
#
# COMPACT_ATOMS: atom_id res chain seq x y z
N MET A 1 4.90 27.73 -13.35
CA MET A 1 4.26 26.84 -12.34
C MET A 1 5.23 25.70 -12.10
N GLU A 2 5.73 25.55 -10.87
CA GLU A 2 6.69 24.51 -10.49
C GLU A 2 5.94 23.33 -9.87
N LEU A 3 6.01 22.14 -10.49
CA LEU A 3 5.38 20.94 -9.97
C LEU A 3 6.34 20.22 -9.02
N LYS A 4 5.95 20.08 -7.75
CA LYS A 4 6.68 19.23 -6.80
C LYS A 4 6.35 17.76 -7.06
N VAL A 5 7.24 17.06 -7.74
CA VAL A 5 7.06 15.67 -8.18
C VAL A 5 6.67 14.73 -7.03
N PHE A 6 7.46 14.71 -5.95
CA PHE A 6 7.25 13.77 -4.84
C PHE A 6 5.85 13.87 -4.20
N PRO A 7 5.35 15.03 -3.72
CA PRO A 7 4.02 15.11 -3.12
C PRO A 7 2.89 14.80 -4.12
N THR A 8 3.04 15.15 -5.40
CA THR A 8 2.05 14.82 -6.43
C THR A 8 1.98 13.31 -6.68
N VAL A 9 3.13 12.69 -6.92
CA VAL A 9 3.23 11.23 -7.10
C VAL A 9 2.70 10.52 -5.86
N LYS A 10 3.04 11.02 -4.65
CA LYS A 10 2.57 10.46 -3.39
C LYS A 10 1.06 10.46 -3.27
N LEU A 11 0.36 11.55 -3.64
CA LEU A 11 -1.10 11.52 -3.59
C LEU A 11 -1.68 10.54 -4.63
N HIS A 12 -1.13 10.53 -5.85
CA HIS A 12 -1.64 9.68 -6.94
C HIS A 12 -1.45 8.18 -6.66
N THR A 13 -0.30 7.78 -6.14
CA THR A 13 -0.06 6.37 -5.75
C THR A 13 -0.99 5.93 -4.63
N PHE A 14 -1.34 6.84 -3.71
CA PHE A 14 -2.29 6.55 -2.63
C PHE A 14 -3.72 6.38 -3.17
N GLU A 15 -4.13 7.29 -4.05
CA GLU A 15 -5.42 7.23 -4.75
C GLU A 15 -5.56 5.92 -5.55
N LEU A 16 -4.52 5.53 -6.28
CA LEU A 16 -4.47 4.26 -7.00
C LEU A 16 -4.61 3.07 -6.05
N ALA A 17 -3.92 3.07 -4.91
CA ALA A 17 -4.07 2.01 -3.90
C ALA A 17 -5.50 1.95 -3.35
N CYS A 18 -6.14 3.09 -3.07
CA CYS A 18 -7.52 3.14 -2.59
C CYS A 18 -8.52 2.60 -3.61
N ARG A 19 -8.35 2.95 -4.88
CA ARG A 19 -9.18 2.41 -5.97
C ARG A 19 -8.98 0.91 -6.15
N LEU A 20 -7.73 0.46 -6.14
CA LEU A 20 -7.40 -0.95 -6.36
C LEU A 20 -7.87 -1.86 -5.22
N PHE A 21 -7.72 -1.43 -3.96
CA PHE A 21 -8.06 -2.26 -2.81
C PHE A 21 -9.51 -2.14 -2.38
N MET A 22 -10.14 -0.97 -2.52
CA MET A 22 -11.46 -0.71 -1.94
C MET A 22 -12.48 -0.22 -2.98
N ASN A 23 -12.10 -0.06 -4.24
CA ASN A 23 -12.90 0.60 -5.27
C ASN A 23 -13.48 1.95 -4.79
N LEU A 24 -12.65 2.74 -4.12
CA LEU A 24 -13.05 4.04 -3.58
C LEU A 24 -12.90 5.12 -4.66
N GLU A 25 -14.01 5.72 -5.09
CA GLU A 25 -14.03 6.75 -6.15
C GLU A 25 -14.14 8.19 -5.62
N ASP A 26 -14.72 8.37 -4.42
CA ASP A 26 -14.88 9.69 -3.80
C ASP A 26 -13.53 10.32 -3.46
N THR A 27 -13.15 11.34 -4.24
CA THR A 27 -11.88 12.04 -4.11
C THR A 27 -11.73 12.75 -2.77
N ASN A 28 -12.81 13.30 -2.20
CA ASN A 28 -12.75 13.97 -0.90
C ASN A 28 -12.44 12.96 0.21
N ARG A 29 -13.03 11.77 0.12
CA ARG A 29 -12.79 10.68 1.06
C ARG A 29 -11.39 10.10 0.94
N ILE A 30 -10.87 9.95 -0.28
CA ILE A 30 -9.47 9.57 -0.53
C ILE A 30 -8.51 10.59 0.09
N ILE A 31 -8.73 11.89 -0.12
CA ILE A 31 -7.88 12.96 0.45
C ILE A 31 -7.95 12.95 1.98
N LYS A 32 -9.15 12.79 2.55
CA LYS A 32 -9.31 12.65 4.01
C LYS A 32 -8.51 11.47 4.54
N LEU A 33 -8.66 10.29 3.92
CA LEU A 33 -7.95 9.09 4.32
C LEU A 33 -6.43 9.24 4.15
N PHE A 34 -5.96 9.87 3.08
CA PHE A 34 -4.54 10.18 2.85
C PHE A 34 -3.95 11.06 3.95
N ASN A 35 -4.67 12.09 4.37
CA ASN A 35 -4.22 12.98 5.43
C ASN A 35 -4.12 12.24 6.78
N LEU A 36 -5.15 11.44 7.11
CA LEU A 36 -5.15 10.60 8.31
C LEU A 36 -4.02 9.56 8.27
N PHE A 37 -3.82 8.92 7.12
CA PHE A 37 -2.75 7.95 6.90
C PHE A 37 -1.37 8.56 7.10
N ASN A 38 -1.08 9.76 6.56
CA ASN A 38 0.20 10.41 6.76
C ASN A 38 0.47 10.78 8.23
N ILE A 39 -0.56 11.11 9.01
CA ILE A 39 -0.44 11.34 10.46
C ILE A 39 -0.11 10.02 11.17
N PHE A 40 -0.84 8.95 10.85
CA PHE A 40 -0.61 7.62 11.39
C PHE A 40 0.81 7.14 11.08
N LEU A 41 1.23 7.22 9.83
CA LEU A 41 2.54 6.84 9.34
C LEU A 41 3.66 7.55 10.11
N LYS A 42 3.56 8.89 10.26
CA LYS A 42 4.52 9.67 11.06
C LYS A 42 4.61 9.20 12.51
N GLY A 43 3.48 8.76 13.07
CA GLY A 43 3.43 8.14 14.39
C GLY A 43 4.17 6.80 14.42
N VAL A 44 3.83 5.87 13.52
CA VAL A 44 4.41 4.52 13.46
C VAL A 44 5.92 4.53 13.22
N ILE A 45 6.41 5.41 12.34
CA ILE A 45 7.84 5.52 12.04
C ILE A 45 8.62 6.35 13.07
N SER A 46 7.92 7.07 13.97
CA SER A 46 8.59 7.80 15.04
C SER A 46 9.20 6.83 16.05
N ILE A 47 10.32 7.21 16.67
CA ILE A 47 11.04 6.41 17.66
C ILE A 47 10.02 5.85 18.66
N ALA A 48 9.95 4.51 18.74
CA ALA A 48 8.89 3.74 19.42
C ALA A 48 8.97 3.83 20.96
N LEU A 49 8.99 5.04 21.51
CA LEU A 49 8.89 5.30 22.93
C LEU A 49 7.40 5.53 23.25
N ASN A 50 6.75 4.50 23.81
CA ASN A 50 5.36 4.55 24.26
C ASN A 50 5.21 5.34 25.58
N ILE A 51 5.64 6.60 25.58
CA ILE A 51 5.59 7.50 26.73
C ILE A 51 4.34 8.40 26.61
N PRO A 52 3.49 8.49 27.64
CA PRO A 52 2.36 9.43 27.68
C PRO A 52 2.82 10.85 27.34
N GLY A 53 2.20 11.48 26.33
CA GLY A 53 2.57 12.82 25.84
C GLY A 53 3.41 12.85 24.56
N THR A 54 3.86 11.69 24.05
CA THR A 54 4.57 11.60 22.76
C THR A 54 3.61 11.52 21.56
N LYS A 55 4.11 11.87 20.36
CA LYS A 55 3.36 11.72 19.09
C LYS A 55 2.94 10.27 18.84
N PHE A 56 3.76 9.30 19.26
CA PHE A 56 3.45 7.87 19.19
C PHE A 56 2.27 7.48 20.09
N TYR A 57 2.24 7.96 21.34
CA TYR A 57 1.12 7.72 22.27
C TYR A 57 -0.22 8.24 21.73
N HIS A 58 -0.22 9.42 21.13
CA HIS A 58 -1.43 9.99 20.52
C HIS A 58 -1.83 9.28 19.21
N ALA A 59 -0.87 8.85 18.39
CA ALA A 59 -1.13 8.07 17.17
C ALA A 59 -1.70 6.68 17.45
N LYS A 60 -1.31 6.06 18.58
CA LYS A 60 -1.68 4.71 19.01
C LYS A 60 -3.06 4.62 19.69
N LYS A 61 -3.48 5.65 20.45
CA LYS A 61 -4.69 5.55 21.31
C LYS A 61 -6.02 5.73 20.56
N ALA A 62 -5.98 6.22 19.32
CA ALA A 62 -7.16 6.63 18.59
C ALA A 62 -6.80 6.87 17.11
N THR A 63 -6.44 5.82 16.37
CA THR A 63 -6.05 6.00 14.97
C THR A 63 -7.28 6.33 14.13
N ASN A 64 -7.51 7.62 13.89
CA ASN A 64 -8.61 8.11 13.04
C ASN A 64 -8.61 7.46 11.65
N THR A 65 -7.45 7.05 11.13
CA THR A 65 -7.31 6.26 9.90
C THR A 65 -8.04 4.92 9.99
N ILE A 66 -7.84 4.17 11.07
CA ILE A 66 -8.52 2.87 11.29
C ILE A 66 -10.03 3.11 11.43
N ARG A 67 -10.46 4.17 12.14
CA ARG A 67 -11.88 4.50 12.24
C ARG A 67 -12.52 4.80 10.89
N GLU A 68 -11.84 5.57 10.03
CA GLU A 68 -12.32 5.85 8.67
C GLU A 68 -12.40 4.57 7.83
N LEU A 69 -11.40 3.68 7.93
CA LEU A 69 -11.42 2.38 7.25
C LEU A 69 -12.56 1.49 7.75
N LEU A 70 -12.82 1.43 9.06
CA LEU A 70 -13.96 0.70 9.62
C LEU A 70 -15.29 1.21 9.07
N LEU A 71 -15.44 2.53 8.87
CA LEU A 71 -16.64 3.08 8.22
C LEU A 71 -16.76 2.63 6.76
N ILE A 72 -15.64 2.55 6.02
CA ILE A 72 -15.61 2.03 4.64
C ILE A 72 -16.03 0.56 4.62
N VAL A 73 -15.47 -0.26 5.52
CA VAL A 73 -15.76 -1.71 5.62
C VAL A 73 -17.24 -1.94 5.93
N LYS A 74 -17.81 -1.23 6.90
CA LYS A 74 -19.22 -1.34 7.27
C LYS A 74 -20.16 -0.98 6.13
N GLN A 75 -19.92 0.16 5.48
CA GLN A 75 -20.72 0.60 4.33
C GLN A 75 -20.65 -0.41 3.19
N ARG A 76 -19.48 -1.03 2.97
CA ARG A 76 -19.34 -2.07 1.94
C ARG A 76 -20.12 -3.32 2.30
N ARG A 77 -20.06 -3.76 3.56
CA ARG A 77 -20.83 -4.92 4.06
C ARG A 77 -22.32 -4.70 3.85
N GLU A 78 -22.86 -3.56 4.30
CA GLU A 78 -24.27 -3.19 4.11
C GLU A 78 -24.67 -3.18 2.62
N ALA A 79 -23.82 -2.63 1.74
CA ALA A 79 -24.09 -2.61 0.30
C ALA A 79 -24.13 -4.01 -0.33
N ILE A 80 -23.28 -4.93 0.12
CA ILE A 80 -23.28 -6.32 -0.35
C ILE A 80 -24.53 -7.06 0.14
N GLU A 81 -24.91 -6.87 1.42
CA GLU A 81 -26.13 -7.47 1.99
C GLU A 81 -27.40 -6.99 1.27
N GLN A 82 -27.44 -5.73 0.82
CA GLN A 82 -28.56 -5.19 0.03
C GLN A 82 -28.59 -5.67 -1.43
N ARG A 83 -27.45 -6.07 -2.00
CA ARG A 83 -27.31 -6.50 -3.41
C ARG A 83 -26.40 -7.72 -3.57
N PRO A 84 -26.81 -8.89 -3.06
CA PRO A 84 -25.95 -10.08 -3.00
C PRO A 84 -25.56 -10.64 -4.37
N ASN A 85 -26.34 -10.35 -5.41
CA ASN A 85 -26.12 -10.90 -6.75
C ASN A 85 -25.12 -10.11 -7.61
N SER A 86 -24.59 -8.98 -7.11
CA SER A 86 -23.64 -8.15 -7.85
C SER A 86 -22.55 -7.54 -6.94
N PRO A 87 -21.78 -8.37 -6.20
CA PRO A 87 -20.74 -7.84 -5.34
C PRO A 87 -19.60 -7.23 -6.18
N PRO A 88 -19.05 -6.07 -5.79
CA PRO A 88 -17.89 -5.48 -6.45
C PRO A 88 -16.70 -6.43 -6.41
N GLN A 89 -15.96 -6.56 -7.51
CA GLN A 89 -14.78 -7.43 -7.62
C GLN A 89 -13.51 -6.68 -7.21
N ASP A 90 -13.44 -6.28 -5.95
CA ASP A 90 -12.24 -5.67 -5.34
C ASP A 90 -11.81 -6.42 -4.09
N LEU A 91 -10.60 -6.10 -3.61
CA LEU A 91 -9.99 -6.80 -2.50
C LEU A 91 -10.78 -6.68 -1.19
N LEU A 92 -11.37 -5.51 -0.91
CA LEU A 92 -12.21 -5.32 0.26
C LEU A 92 -13.43 -6.24 0.22
N SER A 93 -14.12 -6.33 -0.92
CA SER A 93 -15.23 -7.27 -1.09
C SER A 93 -14.78 -8.72 -0.95
N HIS A 94 -13.58 -9.07 -1.44
CA HIS A 94 -13.02 -10.41 -1.28
C HIS A 94 -12.77 -10.74 0.20
N LEU A 95 -12.16 -9.83 0.96
CA LEU A 95 -11.92 -10.01 2.41
C LEU A 95 -13.23 -10.13 3.22
N LEU A 96 -14.32 -9.55 2.73
CA LEU A 96 -15.64 -9.65 3.35
C LEU A 96 -16.37 -10.96 3.03
N LEU A 97 -16.19 -11.51 1.83
CA LEU A 97 -17.00 -12.61 1.31
C LEU A 97 -16.36 -13.98 1.39
N PHE A 98 -15.03 -14.05 1.45
CA PHE A 98 -14.32 -15.32 1.45
C PHE A 98 -13.73 -15.60 2.84
N PRO A 99 -14.06 -16.76 3.44
CA PRO A 99 -13.42 -17.20 4.67
C PRO A 99 -11.97 -17.62 4.41
N ASP A 100 -11.19 -17.74 5.48
CA ASP A 100 -9.87 -18.35 5.43
C ASP A 100 -9.94 -19.88 5.20
N GLU A 101 -8.77 -20.53 5.18
CA GLU A 101 -8.64 -21.98 5.00
C GLU A 101 -9.38 -22.80 6.07
N ASN A 102 -9.66 -22.22 7.24
CA ASN A 102 -10.37 -22.85 8.35
C ASN A 102 -11.88 -22.55 8.32
N GLY A 103 -12.38 -21.85 7.30
CA GLY A 103 -13.78 -21.43 7.22
C GLY A 103 -14.13 -20.22 8.09
N LYS A 104 -13.13 -19.52 8.66
CA LYS A 104 -13.34 -18.35 9.52
C LYS A 104 -13.35 -17.07 8.68
N PHE A 105 -14.37 -16.24 8.88
CA PHE A 105 -14.43 -14.89 8.32
C PHE A 105 -13.62 -13.91 9.16
N MET A 106 -12.96 -12.95 8.50
CA MET A 106 -12.26 -11.86 9.18
C MET A 106 -13.25 -10.89 9.82
N SER A 107 -12.90 -10.40 11.00
CA SER A 107 -13.61 -9.29 11.65
C SER A 107 -13.37 -7.98 10.88
N GLU A 108 -14.27 -7.01 11.01
CA GLU A 108 -14.14 -5.72 10.34
C GLU A 108 -12.84 -4.99 10.70
N LEU A 109 -12.36 -5.18 11.94
CA LEU A 109 -11.10 -4.62 12.41
C LEU A 109 -9.90 -5.28 11.72
N GLU A 110 -9.87 -6.61 11.64
CA GLU A 110 -8.82 -7.34 10.90
C GLU A 110 -8.79 -6.93 9.42
N ILE A 111 -9.97 -6.76 8.80
CA ILE A 111 -10.08 -6.29 7.41
C ILE A 111 -9.52 -4.86 7.26
N ALA A 112 -9.91 -3.95 8.15
CA ALA A 112 -9.42 -2.56 8.14
C ALA A 112 -7.90 -2.50 8.34
N ASP A 113 -7.35 -3.29 9.27
CA ASP A 113 -5.92 -3.37 9.53
C ASP A 113 -5.15 -3.95 8.35
N ASN A 114 -5.67 -5.00 7.70
CA ASN A 114 -5.08 -5.58 6.50
C ASN A 114 -5.03 -4.57 5.35
N ILE A 115 -6.13 -3.84 5.11
CA ILE A 115 -6.16 -2.78 4.08
C ILE A 115 -5.15 -1.68 4.40
N LEU A 116 -5.11 -1.23 5.65
CA LEU A 116 -4.15 -0.22 6.09
C LEU A 116 -2.71 -0.66 5.84
N MET A 117 -2.39 -1.92 6.13
CA MET A 117 -1.07 -2.49 5.92
C MET A 117 -0.71 -2.59 4.44
N MET A 118 -1.66 -2.97 3.58
CA MET A 118 -1.43 -3.05 2.14
C MET A 118 -1.20 -1.68 1.52
N ILE A 119 -1.98 -0.68 1.93
CA ILE A 119 -1.76 0.72 1.54
C ILE A 119 -0.36 1.15 1.99
N PHE A 120 0.00 0.89 3.26
CA PHE A 120 1.32 1.21 3.78
C PHE A 120 2.47 0.58 2.99
N GLY A 121 2.38 -0.72 2.69
CA GLY A 121 3.44 -1.45 2.00
C GLY A 121 3.63 -1.04 0.54
N GLY A 122 2.54 -0.77 -0.18
CA GLY A 122 2.58 -0.49 -1.62
C GLY A 122 2.77 0.98 -1.97
N HIS A 123 2.26 1.89 -1.15
CA HIS A 123 2.17 3.31 -1.48
C HIS A 123 3.50 4.04 -1.41
N ASP A 124 4.17 4.01 -0.25
CA ASP A 124 5.38 4.81 -0.01
C ASP A 124 6.56 4.29 -0.85
N THR A 125 6.69 2.97 -0.99
CA THR A 125 7.72 2.33 -1.82
C THR A 125 7.59 2.73 -3.29
N THR A 126 6.39 2.58 -3.86
CA THR A 126 6.08 2.97 -5.24
C THR A 126 6.30 4.46 -5.47
N THR A 127 5.94 5.30 -4.50
CA THR A 127 6.16 6.75 -4.55
C THR A 127 7.64 7.09 -4.69
N VAL A 128 8.48 6.49 -3.84
CA VAL A 128 9.93 6.70 -3.88
C VAL A 128 10.51 6.21 -5.20
N THR A 129 10.14 5.01 -5.63
CA THR A 129 10.61 4.46 -6.92
C THR A 129 10.25 5.35 -8.09
N LEU A 130 8.98 5.78 -8.20
CA LEU A 130 8.55 6.67 -9.28
C LEU A 130 9.26 8.01 -9.25
N THR A 131 9.46 8.59 -8.05
CA THR A 131 10.18 9.86 -7.91
C THR A 131 11.64 9.71 -8.33
N LEU A 132 12.30 8.61 -7.97
CA LEU A 132 13.67 8.33 -8.38
C LEU A 132 13.78 8.12 -9.89
N VAL A 133 12.84 7.37 -10.50
CA VAL A 133 12.78 7.22 -11.96
C VAL A 133 12.68 8.58 -12.63
N MET A 134 11.77 9.45 -12.18
CA MET A 134 11.65 10.80 -12.76
C MET A 134 12.93 11.62 -12.58
N LYS A 135 13.58 11.54 -11.41
CA LYS A 135 14.86 12.20 -11.16
C LYS A 135 15.96 11.72 -12.12
N TYR A 136 16.15 10.40 -12.23
CA TYR A 136 17.20 9.83 -13.09
C TYR A 136 16.97 10.14 -14.58
N LEU A 137 15.70 10.14 -15.03
CA LEU A 137 15.38 10.52 -16.40
C LEU A 137 15.69 12.00 -16.69
N ALA A 138 15.52 12.89 -15.71
CA ALA A 138 15.87 14.30 -15.84
C ALA A 138 17.39 14.53 -15.85
N GLU A 139 18.15 13.76 -15.08
CA GLU A 139 19.61 13.88 -14.98
C GLU A 139 20.36 13.17 -16.13
N LEU A 140 19.75 12.18 -16.79
CA LEU A 140 20.37 11.35 -17.83
C LEU A 140 19.62 11.45 -19.18
N PRO A 141 19.80 12.54 -19.94
CA PRO A 141 19.04 12.78 -21.17
C PRO A 141 19.25 11.71 -22.26
N HIS A 142 20.41 11.05 -22.28
CA HIS A 142 20.69 9.94 -23.20
C HIS A 142 19.83 8.70 -22.88
N VAL A 143 19.61 8.39 -21.59
CA VAL A 143 18.72 7.30 -21.16
C VAL A 143 17.28 7.63 -21.52
N TYR A 144 16.85 8.87 -21.28
CA TYR A 144 15.52 9.33 -21.67
C TYR A 144 15.28 9.23 -23.19
N ALA A 145 16.24 9.67 -24.02
CA ALA A 145 16.16 9.56 -25.46
C ALA A 145 16.04 8.10 -25.93
N ASN A 146 16.82 7.19 -25.33
CA ASN A 146 16.74 5.77 -25.63
C ASN A 146 15.39 5.16 -25.25
N ILE A 147 14.82 5.55 -24.10
CA ILE A 147 13.49 5.10 -23.67
C ILE A 147 12.41 5.61 -24.63
N LEU A 148 12.51 6.84 -25.12
CA LEU A 148 11.56 7.38 -26.11
C LEU A 148 11.64 6.64 -27.45
N GLN A 149 12.85 6.37 -27.94
CA GLN A 149 13.07 5.59 -29.17
C GLN A 149 12.56 4.14 -28.99
N GLY A 150 12.93 3.49 -27.89
CA GLY A 150 12.47 2.15 -27.54
C GLY A 150 10.96 2.07 -27.34
N GLY A 151 10.34 3.08 -26.73
CA GLY A 151 8.89 3.19 -26.57
C GLY A 151 8.15 3.36 -27.89
N ALA A 152 8.72 4.10 -28.85
CA ALA A 152 8.19 4.21 -30.21
C ALA A 152 8.30 2.89 -30.99
N LEU A 153 9.36 2.11 -30.74
CA LEU A 153 9.53 0.75 -31.29
C LEU A 153 8.57 -0.25 -30.64
N CYS A 154 8.43 -0.24 -29.31
CA CYS A 154 7.48 -1.07 -28.58
C CYS A 154 6.03 -0.81 -28.98
N ARG A 155 5.69 0.42 -29.38
CA ARG A 155 4.35 0.75 -29.90
C ARG A 155 4.06 0.14 -31.28
N LYS A 156 5.10 -0.30 -32.01
CA LYS A 156 5.00 -0.93 -33.34
C LYS A 156 5.11 -2.46 -33.32
N SER A 157 5.52 -3.07 -32.21
CA SER A 157 5.67 -4.53 -32.08
C SER A 157 4.98 -5.04 -30.83
N SER A 158 4.06 -6.00 -30.98
CA SER A 158 3.36 -6.68 -29.89
C SER A 158 4.35 -7.50 -29.04
N TRP A 159 4.95 -6.90 -28.02
CA TRP A 159 5.71 -7.63 -27.03
C TRP A 159 4.76 -8.37 -26.09
N ARG A 160 4.87 -9.70 -26.09
CA ARG A 160 4.41 -10.53 -24.96
C ARG A 160 5.35 -10.23 -23.79
N VAL A 161 4.84 -9.78 -22.66
CA VAL A 161 5.63 -9.66 -21.42
C VAL A 161 6.09 -11.06 -21.03
N VAL A 162 7.33 -11.40 -21.37
CA VAL A 162 7.97 -12.62 -20.90
C VAL A 162 8.65 -12.27 -19.58
N VAL A 163 8.01 -12.63 -18.47
CA VAL A 163 8.66 -12.65 -17.15
C VAL A 163 9.80 -13.68 -17.23
N ARG A 164 11.02 -13.23 -17.53
CA ARG A 164 12.20 -14.09 -17.40
C ARG A 164 12.40 -14.40 -15.93
N ARG A 165 12.45 -15.69 -15.59
CA ARG A 165 12.78 -16.20 -14.25
C ARG A 165 14.08 -15.57 -13.74
N ARG A 166 14.00 -15.08 -12.50
CA ARG A 166 15.03 -14.92 -11.45
C ARG A 166 16.46 -14.54 -11.92
N VAL A 167 16.82 -13.28 -11.71
CA VAL A 167 18.22 -12.84 -11.64
C VAL A 167 18.84 -13.46 -10.37
N PRO A 168 20.02 -14.12 -10.44
CA PRO A 168 20.70 -14.60 -9.25
C PRO A 168 21.18 -13.39 -8.42
N LEU A 169 20.80 -13.33 -7.14
CA LEU A 169 21.43 -12.39 -6.21
C LEU A 169 22.87 -12.85 -5.98
N GLY A 170 23.82 -12.00 -6.35
CA GLY A 170 25.23 -12.17 -5.99
C GLY A 170 25.42 -11.95 -4.49
N ASP A 171 26.15 -12.86 -3.88
CA ASP A 171 26.61 -12.79 -2.49
C ASP A 171 27.44 -11.52 -2.29
N ASN A 172 26.87 -10.52 -1.61
CA ASN A 172 27.58 -9.57 -0.77
C ASN A 172 26.55 -8.92 0.15
N GLY A 173 26.53 -9.41 1.39
CA GLY A 173 25.62 -8.97 2.42
C GLY A 173 25.80 -7.50 2.82
N LEU A 174 24.75 -7.01 3.48
CA LEU A 174 24.67 -5.79 4.28
C LEU A 174 24.14 -4.51 3.60
N GLU A 175 22.85 -4.52 3.25
CA GLU A 175 21.92 -3.40 3.55
C GLU A 175 20.50 -3.93 3.81
N ILE A 176 20.41 -4.84 4.79
CA ILE A 176 19.15 -5.16 5.46
C ILE A 176 19.01 -4.16 6.60
N CYS A 177 18.33 -3.02 6.42
CA CYS A 177 17.86 -2.23 7.56
C CYS A 177 16.81 -1.17 7.22
N LYS A 178 15.56 -1.63 7.07
CA LYS A 178 14.34 -0.89 7.48
C LYS A 178 13.14 -1.86 7.54
N TRP A 179 13.12 -2.86 6.67
CA TRP A 179 12.10 -3.92 6.65
C TRP A 179 12.15 -4.86 7.86
N CYS A 180 13.33 -5.10 8.44
CA CYS A 180 13.46 -5.92 9.64
C CYS A 180 12.79 -5.29 10.88
N LEU A 181 12.59 -3.97 10.90
CA LEU A 181 11.88 -3.29 11.98
C LEU A 181 10.36 -3.46 11.86
N VAL A 182 9.82 -3.45 10.63
CA VAL A 182 8.38 -3.64 10.37
C VAL A 182 7.94 -5.07 10.72
N SER A 183 8.76 -6.08 10.39
CA SER A 183 8.50 -7.46 10.84
C SER A 183 8.63 -7.63 12.36
N LYS A 184 9.55 -6.91 13.03
CA LYS A 184 9.70 -7.01 14.50
C LYS A 184 8.58 -6.33 15.28
N VAL A 185 7.94 -5.30 14.73
CA VAL A 185 6.72 -4.72 15.33
C VAL A 185 5.56 -5.72 15.29
N PHE A 186 5.51 -6.60 14.28
CA PHE A 186 4.44 -7.59 14.12
C PHE A 186 4.58 -8.81 15.06
N LEU A 187 5.81 -9.23 15.37
CA LEU A 187 6.07 -10.33 16.30
C LEU A 187 5.74 -10.02 17.77
N ALA A 188 5.57 -8.74 18.13
CA ALA A 188 5.22 -8.33 19.49
C ALA A 188 3.70 -8.36 19.77
N SER A 189 2.85 -8.63 18.77
CA SER A 189 1.38 -8.67 18.90
C SER A 189 0.77 -10.07 18.73
N GLY A 190 1.57 -11.14 18.81
CA GLY A 190 1.05 -12.49 19.05
C GLY A 190 0.38 -13.22 17.87
N GLY A 191 0.56 -12.75 16.63
CA GLY A 191 0.12 -13.50 15.43
C GLY A 191 1.22 -14.41 14.92
N GLN A 192 1.10 -15.73 15.14
CA GLN A 192 1.96 -16.73 14.49
C GLN A 192 1.52 -16.89 13.03
N MET A 193 2.38 -16.51 12.10
CA MET A 193 2.28 -16.94 10.69
C MET A 193 3.34 -18.01 10.48
N ALA A 194 2.91 -19.27 10.39
CA ALA A 194 3.76 -20.39 10.02
C ALA A 194 4.06 -20.30 8.52
N CYS A 195 5.34 -20.24 8.14
CA CYS A 195 5.77 -20.46 6.76
C CYS A 195 5.79 -21.97 6.49
N PRO A 196 5.05 -22.51 5.49
CA PRO A 196 5.32 -23.85 5.02
C PRO A 196 6.59 -23.80 4.16
N VAL A 197 7.62 -24.50 4.63
CA VAL A 197 8.84 -24.75 3.87
C VAL A 197 8.54 -25.95 2.96
N GLY A 198 8.59 -25.72 1.66
CA GLY A 198 8.65 -26.75 0.62
C GLY A 198 9.90 -26.53 -0.20
#